data_AF-A0A146M2G4-F1
#
_entry.id   AF-A0A146M2G4-F1
#
_cell.length_a   1.000
_cell.length_b   1.000
_cell.length_c   1.000
_cell.angle_alpha   90.00
_cell.angle_beta   90.00
_cell.angle_gamma   90.00
#
_symmetry.space_group_name_H-M   'P 1'
#
loop_
_entity.id
_entity.type
_entity.pdbx_description
1 polymer ?
#
loop_
_entity_poly.entity_id
_entity_poly.type
_entity_poly.pdbx_seq_one_letter_code
_entity_poly.pdbx_strand_id
1 'polypeptide(L)'
;MRALLAVAGVALFCAVWAADEKKPESTEERPKTFKRLIPADVLRDFPGQCFASTKCATIEPGHSWDLAPFCGRSTCVKAEEDGRLLELVEDCGPLPKANPKCKLSEKTNKTAPFPDCCPIFECEAGVKLEFPEIPTPPPPAKDAKA
;
A
#
# COMPACT_ATOMS: atom_id res chain seq x y z
N MET A 1 25.61 -66.12 7.31
CA MET A 1 24.14 -65.99 7.32
C MET A 1 23.79 -64.56 7.69
N ARG A 2 23.07 -63.87 6.80
CA ARG A 2 22.32 -62.61 6.99
C ARG A 2 23.14 -61.35 7.33
N ALA A 3 22.92 -60.15 6.79
CA ALA A 3 22.33 -59.59 5.57
C ALA A 3 22.23 -58.07 5.87
N LEU A 4 22.61 -57.23 4.89
CA LEU A 4 22.18 -55.82 4.69
C LEU A 4 22.78 -54.81 5.70
N LEU A 5 23.40 -53.71 5.27
CA LEU A 5 22.80 -52.63 4.50
C LEU A 5 23.83 -51.87 3.64
N ALA A 6 23.40 -51.57 2.43
CA ALA A 6 24.14 -50.88 1.38
C ALA A 6 24.21 -49.37 1.60
N VAL A 7 25.34 -48.75 1.28
CA VAL A 7 25.44 -47.33 0.96
C VAL A 7 26.37 -47.18 -0.25
N ALA A 8 25.82 -47.41 -1.44
CA ALA A 8 26.43 -47.02 -2.70
C ALA A 8 25.91 -45.61 -3.04
N GLY A 9 26.77 -44.60 -2.88
CA GLY A 9 26.47 -43.22 -3.24
C GLY A 9 26.34 -43.07 -4.75
N VAL A 10 25.11 -42.92 -5.24
CA VAL A 10 24.82 -42.46 -6.60
C VAL A 10 24.47 -40.98 -6.51
N ALA A 11 25.46 -40.13 -6.78
CA ALA A 11 25.27 -38.70 -6.99
C ALA A 11 24.65 -38.49 -8.39
N LEU A 12 23.31 -38.45 -8.44
CA LEU A 12 22.54 -38.10 -9.62
C LEU A 12 22.44 -36.56 -9.67
N PHE A 13 23.38 -35.94 -10.40
CA PHE A 13 23.31 -34.53 -10.78
C PHE A 13 22.23 -34.36 -11.87
N CYS A 14 21.00 -34.05 -11.44
CA CYS A 14 19.97 -33.54 -12.35
C CYS A 14 20.28 -32.07 -12.67
N ALA A 15 20.95 -31.84 -13.81
CA ALA A 15 21.03 -30.52 -14.41
C ALA A 15 19.63 -30.10 -14.91
N VAL A 16 18.87 -29.43 -14.07
CA VAL A 16 17.63 -28.75 -14.47
C VAL A 16 18.03 -27.47 -15.20
N TRP A 17 18.03 -27.53 -16.53
CA TRP A 17 17.97 -26.34 -17.38
C TRP A 17 16.58 -25.73 -17.26
N ALA A 18 16.43 -24.78 -16.34
CA ALA A 18 15.29 -23.86 -16.35
C ALA A 18 15.53 -22.82 -17.46
N ALA A 19 15.04 -23.13 -18.66
CA ALA A 19 14.86 -22.13 -19.70
C ALA A 19 13.69 -21.23 -19.29
N ASP A 20 14.02 -20.08 -18.68
CA ASP A 20 13.06 -19.03 -18.38
C ASP A 20 12.74 -18.29 -19.68
N GLU A 21 11.63 -18.68 -20.31
CA GLU A 21 11.09 -17.95 -21.46
C GLU A 21 10.56 -16.59 -20.98
N LYS A 22 11.33 -15.54 -21.27
CA LYS A 22 10.89 -14.14 -21.21
C LYS A 22 9.61 -13.97 -22.05
N LYS A 23 8.45 -14.05 -21.40
CA LYS A 23 7.21 -13.48 -21.93
C LYS A 23 7.36 -11.96 -21.98
N PRO A 24 6.87 -11.29 -23.04
CA PRO A 24 6.88 -9.84 -23.12
C PRO A 24 6.04 -9.29 -21.96
N GLU A 25 6.72 -8.66 -21.03
CA GLU A 25 6.14 -8.09 -19.82
C GLU A 25 5.28 -6.88 -20.21
N SER A 26 3.96 -7.06 -20.21
CA SER A 26 3.06 -5.93 -20.00
C SER A 26 3.35 -5.41 -18.59
N THR A 27 3.96 -4.24 -18.48
CA THR A 27 4.24 -3.59 -17.20
C THR A 27 2.93 -3.19 -16.53
N GLU A 28 2.42 -4.04 -15.65
CA GLU A 28 1.30 -3.72 -14.77
C GLU A 28 1.82 -2.84 -13.63
N GLU A 29 1.48 -1.56 -13.65
CA GLU A 29 1.97 -0.59 -12.66
C GLU A 29 0.85 -0.21 -11.70
N ARG A 30 1.00 -0.62 -10.43
CA ARG A 30 0.12 -0.19 -9.33
C ARG A 30 0.75 1.02 -8.63
N PRO A 31 -0.02 2.10 -8.38
CA PRO A 31 0.47 3.22 -7.58
C PRO A 31 0.92 2.73 -6.20
N LYS A 32 2.05 3.25 -5.74
CA LYS A 32 2.52 3.00 -4.37
C LYS A 32 1.51 3.61 -3.41
N THR A 33 1.19 2.90 -2.34
CA THR A 33 0.32 3.41 -1.28
C THR A 33 0.91 4.68 -0.68
N PHE A 34 0.12 5.75 -0.63
CA PHE A 34 0.52 7.04 -0.10
C PHE A 34 0.08 7.16 1.35
N LYS A 35 0.93 7.76 2.20
CA LYS A 35 0.63 7.96 3.62
C LYS A 35 0.70 9.44 3.95
N ARG A 36 -0.30 9.95 4.67
CA ARG A 36 -0.32 11.33 5.15
C ARG A 36 -0.99 11.42 6.52
N LEU A 37 -0.48 12.32 7.35
CA LEU A 37 -1.11 12.70 8.60
C LEU A 37 -1.96 13.95 8.37
N ILE A 38 -3.22 13.89 8.76
CA ILE A 38 -4.11 15.05 8.81
C ILE A 38 -4.58 15.27 10.25
N PRO A 39 -4.97 16.49 10.64
CA PRO A 39 -5.68 16.70 11.90
C PRO A 39 -6.94 15.81 11.93
N ALA A 40 -7.16 15.08 13.03
CA ALA A 40 -8.38 14.32 13.18
C ALA A 40 -9.56 15.25 13.44
N ASP A 41 -10.72 14.94 12.87
CA ASP A 41 -11.97 15.52 13.33
C ASP A 41 -12.26 14.98 14.74
N VAL A 42 -12.61 15.86 15.67
CA VAL A 42 -12.91 15.51 17.06
C VAL A 42 -14.25 16.12 17.43
N LEU A 43 -15.17 15.27 17.89
CA LEU A 43 -16.47 15.75 18.36
C LEU A 43 -16.35 16.30 19.78
N ARG A 44 -17.11 17.36 20.07
CA ARG A 44 -17.15 18.00 21.40
C ARG A 44 -17.42 17.00 22.52
N ASP A 45 -18.31 16.04 22.27
CA ASP A 45 -18.76 15.07 23.28
C ASP A 45 -17.77 13.89 23.43
N PHE A 46 -16.80 13.76 22.51
CA PHE A 46 -15.80 12.68 22.49
C PHE A 46 -14.38 13.23 22.24
N PRO A 47 -13.83 14.08 23.13
CA PRO A 47 -12.58 14.80 22.89
C PRO A 47 -11.32 13.91 22.76
N GLY A 48 -11.41 12.65 23.20
CA GLY A 48 -10.30 11.68 23.16
C GLY A 48 -10.36 10.70 21.99
N GLN A 49 -11.28 10.87 21.04
CA GLN A 49 -11.50 9.93 19.92
C GLN A 49 -11.51 10.68 18.58
N CYS A 50 -11.00 10.04 17.53
CA CYS A 50 -11.12 10.55 16.17
C CYS A 50 -12.52 10.27 15.64
N PHE A 51 -13.09 11.19 14.87
CA PHE A 51 -14.38 11.00 14.20
C PHE A 51 -14.19 10.52 12.76
N ALA A 52 -14.62 9.29 12.47
CA ALA A 52 -14.58 8.70 11.15
C ALA A 52 -15.84 9.09 10.36
N SER A 53 -15.76 10.13 9.55
CA SER A 53 -16.90 10.63 8.75
C SER A 53 -17.49 9.57 7.80
N THR A 54 -16.66 8.71 7.19
CA THR A 54 -17.11 7.61 6.32
C THR A 54 -17.86 6.50 7.06
N LYS A 55 -17.71 6.40 8.38
CA LYS A 55 -18.43 5.44 9.24
C LYS A 55 -19.51 6.08 10.10
N CYS A 56 -19.53 7.42 10.19
CA CYS A 56 -20.33 8.16 11.16
C CYS A 56 -20.14 7.62 12.59
N ALA A 57 -18.89 7.40 12.99
CA ALA A 57 -18.54 6.79 14.27
C ALA A 57 -17.26 7.40 14.85
N THR A 58 -17.09 7.31 16.17
CA THR A 58 -15.84 7.68 16.84
C THR A 58 -14.93 6.47 16.99
N ILE A 59 -13.62 6.68 16.86
CA ILE A 59 -12.58 5.67 16.83
C ILE A 59 -11.50 6.04 17.84
N GLU A 60 -11.13 5.08 18.69
CA GLU A 60 -10.09 5.28 19.70
C GLU A 60 -8.68 5.32 19.07
N PRO A 61 -7.73 6.05 19.69
CA PRO A 61 -6.33 6.01 19.27
C PRO A 61 -5.80 4.58 19.16
N GLY A 62 -5.04 4.31 18.09
CA GLY A 62 -4.50 2.98 17.77
C GLY A 62 -5.40 2.13 16.87
N HIS A 63 -6.65 2.51 16.64
CA HIS A 63 -7.57 1.77 15.79
C HIS A 63 -7.66 2.34 14.37
N SER A 64 -7.89 1.44 13.42
CA SER A 64 -8.04 1.76 12.00
C SER A 64 -9.45 1.49 11.49
N TRP A 65 -9.85 2.21 10.45
CA TRP A 65 -11.09 1.99 9.72
C TRP A 65 -10.85 2.12 8.20
N ASP A 66 -11.72 1.45 7.45
CA ASP A 66 -11.74 1.53 6.00
C ASP A 66 -12.47 2.81 5.52
N LEU A 67 -11.97 3.43 4.45
CA LEU A 67 -12.48 4.69 3.90
C LEU A 67 -13.56 4.53 2.83
N ALA A 68 -14.12 3.33 2.63
CA ALA A 68 -15.18 3.10 1.66
C ALA A 68 -16.28 4.18 1.76
N PRO A 69 -16.72 4.75 0.63
CA PRO A 69 -16.49 4.28 -0.75
C PRO A 69 -15.15 4.70 -1.39
N PHE A 70 -14.26 5.38 -0.67
CA PHE A 70 -12.92 5.70 -1.15
C PHE A 70 -11.96 4.52 -0.91
N CYS A 71 -10.99 4.33 -1.81
CA CYS A 71 -9.98 3.29 -1.63
C CYS A 71 -8.86 3.78 -0.71
N GLY A 72 -8.99 3.48 0.57
CA GLY A 72 -8.02 3.85 1.58
C GLY A 72 -8.36 3.28 2.96
N ARG A 73 -7.44 3.47 3.89
CA ARG A 73 -7.59 3.16 5.30
C ARG A 73 -7.12 4.36 6.10
N SER A 74 -7.82 4.63 7.18
CA SER A 74 -7.40 5.62 8.17
C SER A 74 -7.10 4.96 9.51
N THR A 75 -6.23 5.58 10.28
CA THR A 75 -5.90 5.16 11.65
C THR A 75 -5.90 6.38 12.57
N CYS A 76 -6.57 6.26 13.72
CA CYS A 76 -6.56 7.31 14.73
C CYS A 76 -5.22 7.21 15.47
N VAL A 77 -4.42 8.28 15.45
CA VAL A 77 -3.13 8.32 16.12
C VAL A 77 -3.03 9.55 17.00
N LYS A 78 -2.22 9.46 18.05
CA LYS A 78 -1.94 10.59 18.94
C LYS A 78 -0.57 11.16 18.57
N ALA A 79 -0.48 12.47 18.41
CA ALA A 79 0.80 13.13 18.20
C ALA A 79 1.64 13.06 19.48
N GLU A 80 2.91 12.69 19.34
CA GLU A 80 3.84 12.57 20.49
C GLU A 80 4.17 13.93 21.12
N GLU A 81 4.17 15.00 20.31
CA GLU A 81 4.64 16.32 20.73
C GLU A 81 3.63 17.06 21.63
N ASP A 82 2.37 17.11 21.23
CA ASP A 82 1.32 17.91 21.88
C ASP A 82 0.09 17.09 22.30
N GLY A 83 0.10 15.77 22.03
CA GLY A 83 -0.99 14.88 22.37
C GLY A 83 -2.26 15.05 21.54
N ARG A 84 -2.26 15.88 20.48
CA ARG A 84 -3.43 16.07 19.63
C ARG A 84 -3.73 14.82 18.81
N LEU A 85 -5.00 14.65 18.45
CA LEU A 85 -5.42 13.54 17.60
C LEU A 85 -5.15 13.86 16.13
N LEU A 86 -4.60 12.86 15.45
CA LEU A 86 -4.29 12.87 14.03
C LEU A 86 -4.95 11.66 13.38
N GLU A 87 -5.27 11.79 12.11
CA GLU A 87 -5.69 10.68 11.28
C GLU A 87 -4.55 10.37 10.31
N LEU A 88 -3.98 9.17 10.44
CA LEU A 88 -3.03 8.62 9.48
C LEU A 88 -3.84 8.00 8.34
N VAL A 89 -3.87 8.69 7.21
CA VAL A 89 -4.56 8.27 5.99
C VAL A 89 -3.56 7.52 5.09
N GLU A 90 -3.91 6.30 4.73
CA GLU A 90 -3.24 5.47 3.74
C GLU A 90 -4.17 5.28 2.54
N ASP A 91 -3.80 5.79 1.37
CA ASP A 91 -4.62 5.72 0.16
C ASP A 91 -3.77 5.37 -1.07
N CYS A 92 -4.39 5.34 -2.26
CA CYS A 92 -3.71 4.99 -3.51
C CYS A 92 -2.82 6.12 -4.06
N GLY A 93 -2.76 7.27 -3.40
CA GLY A 93 -2.01 8.43 -3.85
C GLY A 93 -2.63 9.15 -5.05
N PRO A 94 -1.89 10.09 -5.66
CA PRO A 94 -2.37 10.86 -6.79
C PRO A 94 -2.54 9.95 -8.00
N LEU A 95 -3.55 10.22 -8.82
CA LEU A 95 -3.68 9.57 -10.11
C LEU A 95 -2.55 10.04 -11.04
N PRO A 96 -2.06 9.16 -11.93
CA PRO A 96 -1.06 9.56 -12.91
C PRO A 96 -1.63 10.63 -13.86
N LYS A 97 -0.74 11.43 -14.44
CA LYS A 97 -1.10 12.36 -15.52
C LYS A 97 -1.69 11.56 -16.69
N ALA A 98 -2.67 12.16 -17.36
CA ALA A 98 -3.31 11.54 -18.51
C ALA A 98 -2.27 11.17 -19.58
N ASN A 99 -2.21 9.89 -19.93
CA ASN A 99 -1.32 9.36 -20.94
C ASN A 99 -2.14 8.47 -21.90
N PRO A 100 -2.24 8.81 -23.20
CA PRO A 100 -3.03 8.03 -24.14
C PRO A 100 -2.51 6.60 -24.36
N LYS A 101 -1.27 6.31 -23.96
CA LYS A 101 -0.62 5.00 -24.07
C LYS A 101 -0.79 4.12 -22.83
N CYS A 102 -1.52 4.60 -21.82
CA CYS A 102 -1.81 3.86 -20.59
C CYS A 102 -3.31 3.89 -20.32
N LYS A 103 -3.89 2.74 -20.01
CA LYS A 103 -5.32 2.60 -19.68
C LYS A 103 -5.49 1.99 -18.29
N LEU A 104 -6.64 2.27 -17.66
CA LEU A 104 -7.03 1.56 -16.45
C LEU A 104 -7.27 0.08 -16.81
N SER A 105 -6.61 -0.83 -16.11
CA SER A 105 -6.75 -2.27 -16.30
C SER A 105 -8.12 -2.74 -15.85
N GLU A 106 -8.69 -3.70 -16.59
CA GLU A 106 -9.91 -4.42 -16.22
C GLU A 106 -9.74 -5.24 -14.92
N LYS A 107 -8.48 -5.50 -14.52
CA LYS A 107 -8.15 -6.17 -13.26
C LYS A 107 -8.38 -5.27 -12.03
N THR A 108 -8.62 -3.98 -12.23
CA THR A 108 -8.91 -3.04 -11.14
C THR A 108 -10.27 -3.37 -10.51
N ASN A 109 -10.26 -3.87 -9.28
CA ASN A 109 -11.48 -4.10 -8.51
C ASN A 109 -11.74 -2.99 -7.49
N LYS A 110 -12.46 -1.94 -7.87
CA LYS A 110 -12.71 -0.76 -7.02
C LYS A 110 -13.50 -1.05 -5.74
N THR A 111 -14.16 -2.21 -5.61
CA THR A 111 -14.93 -2.58 -4.42
C THR A 111 -14.15 -3.49 -3.46
N ALA A 112 -12.93 -3.89 -3.82
CA ALA A 112 -12.07 -4.66 -2.94
C ALA A 112 -11.64 -3.84 -1.70
N PRO A 113 -11.26 -4.50 -0.59
CA PRO A 113 -10.68 -3.80 0.55
C PRO A 113 -9.34 -3.12 0.18
N PHE A 114 -9.03 -1.99 0.80
CA PHE A 114 -7.70 -1.39 0.66
C PHE A 114 -6.61 -2.36 1.17
N PRO A 115 -5.50 -2.55 0.42
CA PRO A 115 -5.08 -1.71 -0.71
C PRO A 115 -5.65 -2.13 -2.07
N ASP A 116 -6.29 -3.29 -2.19
CA ASP A 116 -6.55 -3.96 -3.48
C ASP A 116 -7.59 -3.30 -4.37
N CYS A 117 -8.30 -2.30 -3.85
CA CYS A 117 -9.11 -1.38 -4.65
C CYS A 117 -8.31 -0.34 -5.45
N CYS A 118 -7.00 -0.24 -5.25
CA CYS A 118 -6.20 0.76 -5.95
C CYS A 118 -6.15 0.52 -7.47
N PRO A 119 -6.18 1.59 -8.27
CA PRO A 119 -6.19 1.47 -9.72
C PRO A 119 -4.92 0.80 -10.24
N ILE A 120 -5.09 -0.17 -11.13
CA ILE A 120 -3.99 -0.83 -11.83
C ILE A 120 -3.99 -0.29 -13.26
N PHE A 121 -2.85 0.16 -13.76
CA PHE A 121 -2.74 0.68 -15.12
C PHE A 121 -1.93 -0.27 -16.00
N GLU A 122 -2.41 -0.47 -17.22
CA GLU A 122 -1.74 -1.20 -18.28
C GLU A 122 -1.22 -0.18 -19.31
N CYS A 123 0.10 -0.15 -19.51
CA CYS A 123 0.76 0.73 -20.45
C CYS A 123 1.39 -0.06 -21.61
N GLU A 124 1.53 0.59 -22.77
CA GLU A 124 2.34 0.08 -23.88
C GLU A 124 3.81 -0.14 -23.42
N ALA A 125 4.49 -1.09 -24.06
CA ALA A 125 5.85 -1.46 -23.68
C ALA A 125 6.81 -0.27 -23.66
N GLY A 126 7.51 -0.08 -22.53
CA GLY A 126 8.47 1.00 -22.34
C GLY A 126 7.86 2.35 -21.93
N VAL A 127 6.54 2.45 -21.82
CA VAL A 127 5.85 3.65 -21.32
C VAL A 127 5.72 3.56 -19.80
N LYS A 128 6.17 4.60 -19.10
CA LYS A 128 6.02 4.75 -17.65
C LYS A 128 5.00 5.83 -17.34
N LEU A 129 4.28 5.67 -16.23
CA LEU A 129 3.34 6.67 -15.74
C LEU A 129 4.09 7.83 -15.07
N GLU A 130 3.71 9.04 -15.44
CA GLU A 130 4.14 10.24 -14.73
C GLU A 130 3.10 10.61 -13.69
N PHE A 131 3.49 10.76 -12.44
CA PHE A 131 2.62 11.23 -11.37
C PHE A 131 2.81 12.74 -11.16
N PRO A 132 1.76 13.48 -10.77
CA PRO A 132 1.91 14.86 -10.32
C PRO A 132 2.92 14.96 -9.17
N GLU A 133 3.73 16.02 -9.17
CA GLU A 133 4.58 16.34 -8.03
C GLU A 133 3.70 16.78 -6.87
N ILE A 134 3.71 16.00 -5.78
CA ILE A 134 3.07 16.42 -4.53
C ILE A 134 4.10 17.23 -3.75
N PRO A 135 3.74 18.44 -3.26
CA PRO A 135 4.55 19.16 -2.29
C PRO A 135 4.85 18.22 -1.12
N THR A 136 6.10 17.80 -1.00
CA THR A 136 6.50 16.92 0.10
C THR A 136 6.56 17.79 1.34
N PRO A 137 5.76 17.52 2.39
CA PRO A 137 5.94 18.23 3.65
C PRO A 137 7.38 18.00 4.11
N PRO A 138 8.05 19.03 4.67
CA PRO A 138 9.41 18.89 5.14
C PRO A 138 9.50 17.69 6.10
N PRO A 139 10.61 16.91 6.05
CA PRO A 139 10.77 15.76 6.91
C PRO A 139 10.57 16.19 8.37
N PRO A 140 9.95 15.36 9.23
CA PRO A 140 9.83 15.67 10.65
C PRO A 140 11.24 15.95 11.18
N ALA A 141 11.42 17.10 11.81
CA ALA A 141 12.70 17.52 12.36
C ALA A 141 13.15 16.45 13.37
N LYS A 142 14.09 15.61 12.95
CA LYS A 142 14.77 14.71 13.87
C LYS A 142 15.72 15.57 14.69
N ASP A 143 15.56 15.50 16.00
CA ASP A 143 16.53 15.92 17.01
C ASP A 143 16.63 17.43 17.27
N ALA A 144 15.67 17.98 18.02
CA ALA A 144 15.96 19.01 19.00
C ALA A 144 15.96 18.36 20.39
N LYS A 145 17.08 17.72 20.74
CA LYS A 145 17.40 17.49 22.14
C LYS A 145 17.53 18.86 22.82
N ALA A 146 16.72 19.13 23.83
CA ALA A 146 16.99 20.11 24.86
C ALA A 146 16.78 19.43 26.22
#